data_AF-A0A939R807-F1
#
_entry.id   AF-A0A939R807-F1
#
_cell.length_a   1.000
_cell.length_b   1.000
_cell.length_c   1.000
_cell.angle_alpha   90.00
_cell.angle_beta   90.00
_cell.angle_gamma   90.00
#
_symmetry.space_group_name_H-M   'P 1'
#
loop_
_entity.id
_entity.type
_entity.pdbx_description
1 polymer ?
#
loop_
_entity_poly.entity_id
_entity_poly.type
_entity_poly.pdbx_seq_one_letter_code
_entity_poly.pdbx_strand_id
1 'polypeptide(L)'
;GYSILEDEEAFAYTATVRDDEIVLHTLGKYIPKGSAVIIAGEDNSISMKRDDYGYPDFSVDNDLKGVDVPTARTTLTNNDSYELYMLSNKNNHFGFHNFAATNVPARKAFFIVPASAKAREFTMVFDEEATAIRELRMTNAESPVYNLNGRVVRGNNLKSGIYVKNGKKIVIK
;
A
#
# COMPACT_ATOMS: atom_id res chain seq x y z
N GLY A 1 23.64 -8.26 5.57
CA GLY A 1 22.34 -7.59 5.42
C GLY A 1 21.53 -7.78 6.68
N TYR A 2 20.21 -7.82 6.55
CA TYR A 2 19.29 -8.30 7.60
C TYR A 2 18.41 -9.41 7.05
N SER A 3 17.91 -10.27 7.94
CA SER A 3 16.96 -11.32 7.60
C SER A 3 15.76 -11.27 8.54
N ILE A 4 14.56 -11.34 7.97
CA ILE A 4 13.28 -11.45 8.68
C ILE A 4 13.19 -12.83 9.33
N LEU A 5 12.77 -12.88 10.59
CA LEU A 5 12.70 -14.08 11.41
C LEU A 5 11.26 -14.46 11.72
N GLU A 6 11.02 -15.77 11.83
CA GLU A 6 9.90 -16.40 12.56
C GLU A 6 8.48 -16.15 12.03
N ASP A 7 8.26 -15.07 11.29
CA ASP A 7 6.99 -14.76 10.65
C ASP A 7 7.00 -15.33 9.21
N GLU A 8 6.12 -16.29 8.95
CA GLU A 8 5.98 -16.93 7.64
C GLU A 8 5.45 -15.96 6.57
N GLU A 9 4.62 -15.00 6.98
CA GLU A 9 3.89 -14.07 6.12
C GLU A 9 4.59 -12.70 5.99
N ALA A 10 5.64 -12.46 6.76
CA ALA A 10 6.43 -11.25 6.63
C ALA A 10 7.43 -11.29 5.47
N PHE A 11 7.37 -10.26 4.62
CA PHE A 11 8.27 -10.06 3.49
C PHE A 11 8.76 -8.62 3.39
N ALA A 12 9.98 -8.46 2.89
CA ALA A 12 10.53 -7.19 2.47
C ALA A 12 10.19 -6.92 1.01
N TYR A 13 9.98 -5.64 0.72
CA TYR A 13 9.72 -5.11 -0.61
C TYR A 13 10.67 -3.95 -0.89
N THR A 14 11.19 -3.93 -2.11
CA THR A 14 11.74 -2.70 -2.71
C THR A 14 10.65 -1.97 -3.45
N ALA A 15 10.88 -0.73 -3.87
CA ALA A 15 9.91 -0.06 -4.71
C ALA A 15 10.51 0.93 -5.69
N THR A 16 9.80 1.11 -6.79
CA THR A 16 10.10 2.08 -7.85
C THR A 16 8.93 3.05 -8.02
N VAL A 17 9.23 4.31 -8.33
CA VAL A 17 8.21 5.32 -8.67
C VAL A 17 7.96 5.30 -10.17
N ARG A 18 6.70 5.12 -10.60
CA ARG A 18 6.27 5.18 -12.00
C ARG A 18 5.06 6.10 -12.11
N ASP A 19 5.23 7.23 -12.78
CA ASP A 19 4.20 8.27 -12.88
C ASP A 19 3.68 8.68 -11.49
N ASP A 20 2.41 8.41 -11.19
CA ASP A 20 1.74 8.70 -9.91
C ASP A 20 1.61 7.45 -9.01
N GLU A 21 2.29 6.35 -9.34
CA GLU A 21 2.22 5.07 -8.64
C GLU A 21 3.57 4.65 -8.03
N ILE A 22 3.49 3.97 -6.90
CA ILE A 22 4.63 3.26 -6.30
C ILE A 22 4.42 1.78 -6.54
N VAL A 23 5.32 1.17 -7.30
CA VAL A 23 5.32 -0.26 -7.59
C VAL A 23 6.23 -0.95 -6.59
N LEU A 24 5.67 -1.85 -5.78
CA LEU A 24 6.38 -2.67 -4.81
C LEU A 24 6.86 -3.95 -5.47
N HIS A 25 8.15 -4.26 -5.33
CA HIS A 25 8.76 -5.49 -5.85
C HIS A 25 9.14 -6.39 -4.69
N THR A 26 8.64 -7.62 -4.71
CA THR A 26 8.94 -8.61 -3.68
C THR A 26 10.45 -8.89 -3.62
N LEU A 27 11.07 -8.63 -2.47
CA LEU A 27 12.48 -8.93 -2.21
C LEU A 27 12.65 -10.28 -1.50
N GLY A 28 11.65 -10.68 -0.70
CA GLY A 28 11.69 -11.89 0.13
C GLY A 28 12.08 -11.58 1.57
N LYS A 29 12.77 -12.53 2.24
CA LYS A 29 13.11 -12.42 3.67
C LYS A 29 14.52 -11.87 3.94
N TYR A 30 15.35 -11.79 2.91
CA TYR A 30 16.71 -11.27 2.99
C TYR A 30 16.77 -9.83 2.47
N ILE A 31 17.38 -8.94 3.23
CA ILE A 31 17.55 -7.52 2.89
C ILE A 31 19.05 -7.24 2.70
N PRO A 32 19.48 -6.89 1.47
CA PRO A 32 20.87 -6.53 1.20
C PRO A 32 21.33 -5.34 2.05
N LYS A 33 22.64 -5.27 2.30
CA LYS A 33 23.21 -4.17 3.09
C LYS A 33 22.93 -2.82 2.43
N GLY A 34 22.53 -1.82 3.22
CA GLY A 34 22.28 -0.47 2.73
C GLY A 34 20.99 -0.30 1.92
N SER A 35 20.13 -1.33 1.86
CA SER A 35 18.85 -1.25 1.15
C SER A 35 17.74 -0.72 2.07
N ALA A 36 17.06 0.34 1.65
CA ALA A 36 15.80 0.75 2.24
C ALA A 36 14.67 -0.14 1.70
N VAL A 37 13.79 -0.62 2.58
CA VAL A 37 12.70 -1.54 2.22
C VAL A 37 11.42 -1.18 2.96
N ILE A 38 10.29 -1.61 2.41
CA ILE A 38 9.05 -1.76 3.17
C ILE A 38 9.00 -3.18 3.70
N ILE A 39 8.55 -3.34 4.94
CA ILE A 39 8.27 -4.65 5.53
C ILE A 39 6.77 -4.74 5.74
N ALA A 40 6.15 -5.77 5.18
CA ALA A 40 4.75 -6.09 5.38
C ALA A 40 4.67 -7.48 6.03
N GLY A 41 3.78 -7.63 7.01
CA GLY A 41 3.47 -8.85 7.74
C GLY A 41 2.18 -8.64 8.55
N GLU A 42 1.64 -9.70 9.14
CA GLU A 42 0.41 -9.62 9.95
C GLU A 42 0.68 -8.99 11.33
N ASP A 43 1.88 -9.20 11.85
CA ASP A 43 2.28 -8.69 13.15
C ASP A 43 2.64 -7.20 13.13
N ASN A 44 2.24 -6.50 14.19
CA ASN A 44 2.60 -5.08 14.40
C ASN A 44 4.10 -4.89 14.68
N SER A 45 4.84 -5.97 14.89
CA SER A 45 6.28 -5.97 15.14
C SER A 45 6.93 -7.15 14.46
N ILE A 46 7.91 -6.89 13.59
CA ILE A 46 8.67 -7.93 12.89
C ILE A 46 10.07 -8.04 13.50
N SER A 47 10.44 -9.25 13.88
CA SER A 47 11.79 -9.57 14.36
C SER A 47 12.75 -9.74 13.19
N MET A 48 13.93 -9.14 13.31
CA MET A 48 14.98 -9.22 12.30
C MET A 48 16.33 -9.50 12.97
N LYS A 49 17.16 -10.32 12.33
CA LYS A 49 18.57 -10.47 12.71
C LYS A 49 19.49 -9.84 11.67
N ARG A 50 20.63 -9.37 12.13
CA ARG A 50 21.76 -9.12 11.22
C ARG A 50 22.13 -10.45 10.58
N ASP A 51 22.26 -10.44 9.26
CA ASP A 51 22.73 -11.60 8.53
C ASP A 51 24.23 -11.46 8.27
N ASP A 52 25.01 -12.31 8.95
CA ASP A 52 26.46 -12.39 8.86
C ASP A 52 26.91 -13.45 7.82
N TYR A 53 25.98 -14.19 7.20
CA TYR A 53 26.27 -15.38 6.40
C TYR A 53 26.64 -15.13 4.93
N GLY A 54 26.95 -13.89 4.55
CA GLY A 54 27.55 -13.62 3.24
C GLY A 54 26.68 -13.99 2.03
N TYR A 55 25.35 -13.84 2.14
CA TYR A 55 24.49 -13.86 0.96
C TYR A 55 24.99 -12.83 -0.06
N PRO A 56 24.94 -13.13 -1.38
CA PRO A 56 25.47 -12.23 -2.39
C PRO A 56 24.79 -10.86 -2.26
N ASP A 57 25.58 -9.80 -2.28
CA ASP A 57 25.04 -8.47 -2.56
C ASP A 57 24.50 -8.53 -4.00
N PHE A 58 23.17 -8.49 -4.12
CA PHE A 58 22.49 -8.36 -5.41
C PHE A 58 21.75 -7.03 -5.41
N SER A 59 21.82 -6.35 -6.56
CA SER A 59 21.09 -5.10 -6.77
C SER A 59 19.71 -5.43 -7.32
N VAL A 60 18.70 -4.88 -6.70
CA VAL A 60 17.32 -4.83 -7.20
C VAL A 60 16.96 -3.36 -7.42
N ASP A 61 16.09 -3.08 -8.39
CA ASP A 61 15.64 -1.72 -8.64
C ASP A 61 14.92 -1.17 -7.41
N ASN A 62 15.41 -0.03 -6.92
CA ASN A 62 14.92 0.52 -5.66
C ASN A 62 15.13 2.04 -5.58
N ASP A 63 14.02 2.75 -5.64
CA ASP A 63 13.96 4.20 -5.47
C ASP A 63 13.84 4.60 -4.00
N LEU A 64 13.53 3.65 -3.09
CA LEU A 64 13.52 3.91 -1.67
C LEU A 64 14.90 4.35 -1.19
N LYS A 65 14.90 5.37 -0.33
CA LYS A 65 16.05 5.87 0.40
C LYS A 65 15.80 5.74 1.89
N GLY A 66 16.87 5.79 2.66
CA GLY A 66 16.83 5.74 4.12
C GLY A 66 18.01 6.49 4.72
N VAL A 67 17.92 6.82 6.00
CA VAL A 67 18.98 7.46 6.78
C VAL A 67 19.19 6.71 8.08
N ASP A 68 20.44 6.52 8.52
CA ASP A 68 20.74 5.78 9.76
C ASP A 68 20.57 6.62 11.03
N VAL A 69 20.58 7.94 10.89
CA VAL A 69 20.42 8.92 11.97
C VAL A 69 19.39 9.97 11.57
N PRO A 70 18.75 10.66 12.54
CA PRO A 70 17.84 11.75 12.21
C PRO A 70 18.56 12.79 11.34
N THR A 71 18.00 13.09 10.17
CA THR A 71 18.65 13.92 9.14
C THR A 71 17.72 15.04 8.74
N ALA A 72 18.25 16.26 8.59
CA ALA A 72 17.43 17.40 8.19
C ALA A 72 16.87 17.20 6.78
N ARG A 73 15.57 17.46 6.60
CA ARG A 73 14.88 17.28 5.31
C ARG A 73 15.54 18.07 4.19
N THR A 74 16.00 19.28 4.48
CA THR A 74 16.62 20.19 3.50
C THR A 74 17.91 19.64 2.90
N THR A 75 18.67 18.81 3.64
CA THR A 75 19.88 18.16 3.10
C THR A 75 19.56 17.03 2.14
N LEU A 76 18.34 16.49 2.18
CA LEU A 76 17.87 15.41 1.31
C LEU A 76 17.11 15.94 0.09
N THR A 77 16.51 17.13 0.20
CA THR A 77 15.59 17.70 -0.81
C THR A 77 16.20 18.80 -1.68
N ASN A 78 17.49 19.09 -1.52
CA ASN A 78 18.21 20.14 -2.26
C ASN A 78 17.45 21.48 -2.26
N ASN A 79 17.16 22.01 -1.07
CA ASN A 79 16.42 23.27 -0.88
C ASN A 79 15.09 23.31 -1.67
N ASP A 80 14.23 22.32 -1.44
CA ASP A 80 12.88 22.22 -2.00
C ASP A 80 12.80 21.99 -3.54
N SER A 81 13.92 21.65 -4.18
CA SER A 81 13.90 21.14 -5.58
C SER A 81 13.21 19.77 -5.68
N TYR A 82 13.14 19.07 -4.55
CA TYR A 82 12.50 17.77 -4.41
C TYR A 82 11.57 17.75 -3.21
N GLU A 83 10.59 16.86 -3.27
CA GLU A 83 9.64 16.57 -2.22
C GLU A 83 9.95 15.18 -1.63
N LEU A 84 9.76 15.03 -0.32
CA LEU A 84 9.98 13.76 0.37
C LEU A 84 8.64 13.10 0.69
N TYR A 85 8.49 11.81 0.36
CA TYR A 85 7.28 11.04 0.64
C TYR A 85 7.59 9.86 1.55
N MET A 86 6.79 9.71 2.62
CA MET A 86 6.97 8.66 3.62
C MET A 86 5.65 7.91 3.84
N LEU A 87 5.75 6.60 4.01
CA LEU A 87 4.62 5.73 4.31
C LEU A 87 3.97 6.19 5.61
N SER A 88 2.68 6.52 5.55
CA SER A 88 1.89 6.91 6.72
C SER A 88 0.41 6.63 6.50
N ASN A 89 -0.34 6.61 7.60
CA ASN A 89 -1.80 6.63 7.54
C ASN A 89 -2.28 8.05 7.87
N LYS A 90 -2.78 8.76 6.86
CA LYS A 90 -3.27 10.14 7.00
C LYS A 90 -4.73 10.18 6.56
N ASN A 91 -5.62 10.68 7.41
CA ASN A 91 -7.06 10.75 7.14
C ASN A 91 -7.69 9.41 6.71
N ASN A 92 -7.29 8.31 7.37
CA ASN A 92 -7.69 6.93 7.04
C ASN A 92 -7.23 6.44 5.65
N HIS A 93 -6.29 7.13 5.01
CA HIS A 93 -5.66 6.67 3.77
C HIS A 93 -4.24 6.22 4.06
N PHE A 94 -4.01 4.92 3.85
CA PHE A 94 -2.71 4.30 3.97
C PHE A 94 -1.95 4.42 2.65
N GLY A 95 -0.83 5.13 2.66
CA GLY A 95 -0.06 5.42 1.45
C GLY A 95 1.17 6.27 1.72
N PHE A 96 1.85 6.66 0.64
CA PHE A 96 2.99 7.56 0.74
C PHE A 96 2.52 9.01 0.65
N HIS A 97 2.71 9.73 1.75
CA HIS A 97 2.29 11.13 1.88
C HIS A 97 3.49 12.04 1.93
N ASN A 98 3.32 13.28 1.44
CA ASN A 98 4.34 14.31 1.56
C ASN A 98 4.74 14.53 3.03
N PHE A 99 6.04 14.51 3.29
CA PHE A 99 6.64 14.61 4.60
C PHE A 99 7.04 16.06 4.92
N ALA A 100 6.24 16.71 5.74
CA ALA A 100 6.38 18.14 6.03
C ALA A 100 7.24 18.47 7.26
N ALA A 101 7.73 17.48 8.02
CA ALA A 101 8.54 17.76 9.21
C ALA A 101 9.99 18.12 8.86
N THR A 102 10.67 18.82 9.78
CA THR A 102 12.03 19.34 9.58
C THR A 102 13.10 18.26 9.49
N ASN A 103 12.94 17.17 10.25
CA ASN A 103 13.91 16.08 10.30
C ASN A 103 13.26 14.76 9.91
N VAL A 104 13.88 14.03 9.00
CA VAL A 104 13.55 12.66 8.66
C VAL A 104 14.05 11.76 9.81
N PRO A 105 13.18 10.93 10.42
CA PRO A 105 13.60 10.02 11.48
C PRO A 105 14.60 8.97 10.98
N ALA A 106 15.47 8.54 11.87
CA ALA A 106 16.38 7.43 11.60
C ALA A 106 15.62 6.14 11.22
N ARG A 107 16.21 5.37 10.31
CA ARG A 107 15.78 4.02 9.90
C ARG A 107 14.34 3.97 9.38
N LYS A 108 13.90 5.05 8.74
CA LYS A 108 12.64 5.11 7.98
C LYS A 108 12.95 5.18 6.49
N ALA A 109 12.19 4.42 5.71
CA ALA A 109 12.27 4.45 4.27
C ALA A 109 11.39 5.58 3.71
N PHE A 110 11.83 6.20 2.62
CA PHE A 110 11.13 7.30 1.96
C PHE A 110 11.52 7.42 0.48
N PHE A 111 10.73 8.15 -0.29
CA PHE A 111 11.06 8.58 -1.64
C PHE A 111 11.46 10.05 -1.68
N ILE A 112 12.31 10.41 -2.62
CA ILE A 112 12.60 11.78 -3.02
C ILE A 112 12.11 11.92 -4.46
N VAL A 113 11.12 12.78 -4.67
CA VAL A 113 10.46 12.98 -5.98
C VAL A 113 10.71 14.42 -6.43
N PRO A 114 11.00 14.70 -7.72
CA PRO A 114 11.11 16.07 -8.20
C PRO A 114 9.87 16.89 -7.84
N ALA A 115 10.04 18.14 -7.40
CA ALA A 115 8.90 18.99 -7.04
C ALA A 115 7.93 19.24 -8.21
N SER A 116 8.41 19.09 -9.46
CA SER A 116 7.60 19.12 -10.68
C SER A 116 6.66 17.93 -10.85
N ALA A 117 6.96 16.80 -10.21
CA ALA A 117 6.17 15.56 -10.21
C ALA A 117 5.48 15.33 -8.85
N LYS A 118 5.23 16.40 -8.09
CA LYS A 118 4.57 16.29 -6.78
C LYS A 118 3.14 15.75 -6.93
N ALA A 119 2.83 14.70 -6.20
CA ALA A 119 1.47 14.21 -6.02
C ALA A 119 0.97 14.53 -4.60
N ARG A 120 -0.35 14.53 -4.39
CA ARG A 120 -0.90 14.63 -3.02
C ARG A 120 -0.53 13.40 -2.19
N GLU A 121 -0.54 12.26 -2.85
CA GLU A 121 -0.39 10.92 -2.30
C GLU A 121 0.04 10.01 -3.46
N PHE A 122 0.92 9.06 -3.18
CA PHE A 122 1.20 7.96 -4.09
C PHE A 122 0.53 6.69 -3.56
N THR A 123 -0.26 6.06 -4.41
CA THR A 123 -0.87 4.76 -4.11
C THR A 123 0.16 3.65 -4.34
N MET A 124 0.08 2.59 -3.53
CA MET A 124 0.95 1.43 -3.65
C MET A 124 0.28 0.35 -4.49
N VAL A 125 1.04 -0.24 -5.40
CA VAL A 125 0.67 -1.41 -6.18
C VAL A 125 1.68 -2.51 -5.88
N PHE A 126 1.20 -3.72 -5.62
CA PHE A 126 2.05 -4.88 -5.38
C PHE A 126 2.36 -5.57 -6.72
N ASP A 127 3.64 -5.67 -7.05
CA ASP A 127 4.15 -6.10 -8.35
C ASP A 127 3.54 -5.30 -9.52
N GLU A 128 3.78 -5.71 -10.77
CA GLU A 128 3.16 -5.08 -11.94
C GLU A 128 1.68 -5.47 -12.13
N GLU A 129 1.13 -6.27 -11.21
CA GLU A 129 -0.30 -6.57 -11.17
C GLU A 129 -1.04 -5.57 -10.30
N ALA A 130 -1.73 -4.63 -10.95
CA ALA A 130 -2.74 -3.82 -10.29
C ALA A 130 -3.85 -4.72 -9.70
N THR A 131 -3.77 -5.04 -8.41
CA THR A 131 -4.89 -5.65 -7.67
C THR A 131 -5.96 -4.56 -7.48
N ALA A 132 -6.76 -4.33 -8.52
CA ALA A 132 -7.74 -3.26 -8.65
C ALA A 132 -8.98 -3.44 -7.73
N ILE A 133 -8.79 -3.76 -6.45
CA ILE A 133 -9.85 -3.72 -5.45
C ILE A 133 -9.85 -2.33 -4.82
N ARG A 134 -10.61 -1.42 -5.42
CA ARG A 134 -11.03 -0.16 -4.77
C ARG A 134 -12.15 -0.48 -3.78
N GLU A 135 -12.20 0.21 -2.64
CA GLU A 135 -13.35 0.15 -1.73
C GLU A 135 -14.65 0.35 -2.51
N LEU A 136 -15.48 -0.70 -2.58
CA LEU A 136 -16.81 -0.61 -3.16
C LEU A 136 -17.69 0.19 -2.21
N ARG A 137 -17.84 1.49 -2.46
CA ARG A 137 -18.94 2.26 -1.87
C ARG A 137 -20.25 1.73 -2.45
N MET A 138 -20.87 0.82 -1.71
CA MET A 138 -22.23 0.36 -1.96
C MET A 138 -23.17 1.56 -1.78
N THR A 139 -23.41 2.32 -2.85
CA THR A 139 -24.50 3.29 -2.87
C THR A 139 -25.79 2.50 -2.74
N ASN A 140 -26.64 2.86 -1.75
CA ASN A 140 -28.01 2.35 -1.58
C ASN A 140 -28.93 2.79 -2.73
N ALA A 141 -28.47 2.70 -3.98
CA ALA A 141 -29.28 2.89 -5.15
C ALA A 141 -30.39 1.84 -5.16
N GLU A 142 -31.52 2.19 -5.77
CA GLU A 142 -32.67 1.34 -6.06
C GLU A 142 -32.27 0.13 -6.93
N SER A 143 -31.59 -0.86 -6.33
CA SER A 143 -31.16 -2.03 -7.06
C SER A 143 -32.37 -2.88 -7.49
N PRO A 144 -32.35 -3.41 -8.72
CA PRO A 144 -33.42 -4.25 -9.23
C PRO A 144 -33.64 -5.47 -8.32
N VAL A 145 -34.91 -5.82 -8.15
CA VAL A 145 -35.34 -7.01 -7.41
C VAL A 145 -35.56 -8.15 -8.40
N TYR A 146 -35.06 -9.34 -8.08
CA TYR A 146 -35.19 -10.52 -8.92
C TYR A 146 -36.03 -11.60 -8.22
N ASN A 147 -36.87 -12.30 -8.99
CA ASN A 147 -37.47 -13.55 -8.51
C ASN A 147 -36.45 -14.71 -8.58
N LEU A 148 -36.83 -15.90 -8.08
CA LEU A 148 -35.96 -17.08 -8.09
C LEU A 148 -35.55 -17.56 -9.48
N ASN A 149 -36.29 -17.17 -10.52
CA ASN A 149 -35.96 -17.48 -11.92
C ASN A 149 -35.03 -16.44 -12.55
N GLY A 150 -34.48 -15.50 -11.76
CA GLY A 150 -33.57 -14.46 -12.24
C GLY A 150 -34.23 -13.36 -13.06
N ARG A 151 -35.58 -13.28 -13.08
CA ARG A 151 -36.30 -12.22 -13.79
C ARG A 151 -36.47 -10.98 -12.90
N VAL A 152 -36.18 -9.80 -13.45
CA VAL A 152 -36.44 -8.52 -12.78
C VAL A 152 -37.94 -8.36 -12.53
N VAL A 153 -38.31 -8.03 -11.30
CA VAL A 153 -39.68 -7.70 -10.89
C VAL A 153 -39.69 -6.24 -10.46
N ARG A 154 -40.48 -5.42 -11.16
CA ARG A 154 -40.61 -3.98 -10.92
C ARG A 154 -41.95 -3.67 -10.25
N GLY A 155 -41.94 -2.83 -9.21
CA GLY A 155 -43.14 -2.34 -8.54
C GLY A 155 -43.04 -2.39 -7.01
N ASN A 156 -43.77 -1.50 -6.34
CA ASN A 156 -43.75 -1.36 -4.88
C ASN A 156 -44.56 -2.44 -4.13
N ASN A 157 -45.31 -3.28 -4.85
CA ASN A 157 -46.19 -4.30 -4.29
C ASN A 157 -45.79 -5.69 -4.78
N LEU A 158 -44.65 -6.19 -4.29
CA LEU A 158 -44.24 -7.57 -4.53
C LEU A 158 -45.24 -8.52 -3.87
N LYS A 159 -45.64 -9.58 -4.57
CA LYS A 159 -46.43 -10.66 -3.98
C LYS A 159 -45.58 -11.41 -2.94
N SER A 160 -46.23 -12.00 -1.94
CA SER A 160 -45.57 -12.86 -0.96
C SER A 160 -44.68 -13.91 -1.64
N GLY A 161 -43.44 -14.06 -1.19
CA GLY A 161 -42.45 -14.91 -1.83
C GLY A 161 -41.00 -14.53 -1.54
N ILE A 162 -40.06 -15.29 -2.11
CA ILE A 162 -38.62 -15.10 -1.95
C ILE A 162 -38.07 -14.34 -3.15
N TYR A 163 -37.24 -13.33 -2.87
CA TYR A 163 -36.62 -12.47 -3.87
C TYR A 163 -35.13 -12.25 -3.57
N VAL A 164 -34.39 -11.76 -4.57
CA VAL A 164 -33.00 -11.30 -4.42
C VAL A 164 -32.94 -9.80 -4.67
N LYS A 165 -32.41 -9.04 -3.69
CA LYS A 165 -32.11 -7.60 -3.81
C LYS A 165 -30.73 -7.35 -3.21
N ASN A 166 -29.86 -6.63 -3.91
CA ASN A 166 -28.47 -6.38 -3.47
C ASN A 166 -27.70 -7.67 -3.12
N GLY A 167 -27.88 -8.74 -3.89
CA GLY A 167 -27.22 -10.04 -3.62
C GLY A 167 -27.73 -10.78 -2.37
N LYS A 168 -28.71 -10.24 -1.65
CA LYS A 168 -29.30 -10.85 -0.45
C LYS A 168 -30.68 -11.43 -0.77
N LYS A 169 -30.97 -12.60 -0.20
CA LYS A 169 -32.32 -13.20 -0.22
C LYS A 169 -33.21 -12.45 0.77
N ILE A 170 -34.39 -12.03 0.33
CA ILE A 170 -35.41 -11.38 1.15
C ILE A 170 -36.74 -12.14 1.01
N VAL A 171 -37.53 -12.16 2.08
CA VAL A 171 -38.86 -12.77 2.10
C VAL A 171 -39.90 -11.67 2.24
N ILE A 172 -40.80 -11.59 1.29
CA ILE A 172 -42.00 -10.76 1.37
C ILE A 172 -43.12 -11.65 1.92
N LYS A 173 -43.75 -11.24 3.02
CA LYS A 173 -44.88 -11.94 3.64
C LYS A 173 -46.18 -11.39 3.11
#